data_AF-A0A225UP33-F1
#
_entry.id   AF-A0A225UP33-F1
#
_cell.length_a   1.000
_cell.length_b   1.000
_cell.length_c   1.000
_cell.angle_alpha   90.00
_cell.angle_beta   90.00
_cell.angle_gamma   90.00
#
_symmetry.space_group_name_H-M   'P 1'
#
loop_
_entity.id
_entity.type
_entity.pdbx_description
1 polymer ?
#
loop_
_entity_poly.entity_id
_entity_poly.type
_entity_poly.pdbx_seq_one_letter_code
_entity_poly.pdbx_strand_id
1 'polypeptide(L)'
;MLSRWAGQPKNTVQLKRFARKKGKRQLQSTKSKKQPTLRPLDTEGFTWPTLDELRASQQQQQAPAGVVRDKDKVLRVDQRIWVPRACVDLTQRLCVIAHCHRGEQAMVNHLRRVFHIADLRNVVHAFVSTCMLCPHVEGGKMIRRPWSETIECNERNGVLHWDFLSLGESFGDSKYLLVLKDHGTHFCELVVGDAADSAVATAAILD
;
A
#
# COMPACT_ATOMS: atom_id res chain seq x y z
N MET A 1 -9.65 49.12 -9.67
CA MET A 1 -10.89 48.59 -9.08
C MET A 1 -10.52 47.67 -7.93
N LEU A 2 -11.25 47.70 -6.83
CA LEU A 2 -11.16 46.70 -5.76
C LEU A 2 -12.27 45.69 -6.04
N SER A 3 -11.91 44.44 -6.31
CA SER A 3 -12.86 43.34 -6.56
C SER A 3 -13.85 43.22 -5.41
N ARG A 4 -15.08 42.79 -5.70
CA ARG A 4 -16.10 42.52 -4.66
C ARG A 4 -15.68 41.43 -3.66
N TRP A 5 -14.74 40.56 -4.07
CA TRP A 5 -14.15 39.50 -3.26
C TRP A 5 -12.89 39.95 -2.51
N ALA A 6 -12.34 41.13 -2.84
CA ALA A 6 -11.19 41.72 -2.16
C ALA A 6 -11.60 42.40 -0.84
N GLY A 7 -11.66 41.62 0.25
CA GLY A 7 -11.71 42.16 1.61
C GLY A 7 -10.38 42.78 2.04
N GLN A 8 -10.38 43.77 2.94
CA GLN A 8 -9.17 44.17 3.68
C GLN A 8 -8.96 43.17 4.83
N PRO A 9 -7.97 42.27 4.77
CA PRO A 9 -7.89 41.18 5.74
C PRO A 9 -7.38 41.71 7.09
N LYS A 10 -8.23 41.66 8.11
CA LYS A 10 -7.76 41.38 9.47
C LYS A 10 -7.73 39.87 9.60
N ASN A 11 -6.63 39.28 10.07
CA ASN A 11 -6.53 37.82 10.24
C ASN A 11 -7.64 37.32 11.20
N THR A 12 -8.74 36.84 10.64
CA THR A 12 -9.93 36.36 11.37
C THR A 12 -10.20 34.87 11.18
N VAL A 13 -9.32 34.18 10.45
CA VAL A 13 -9.41 32.73 10.25
C VAL A 13 -8.94 31.99 11.49
N GLN A 14 -9.77 31.07 11.99
CA GLN A 14 -9.38 30.14 13.06
C GLN A 14 -9.11 28.75 12.47
N LEU A 15 -7.95 28.19 12.81
CA LEU A 15 -7.57 26.83 12.47
C LEU A 15 -7.74 25.93 13.71
N LYS A 16 -8.66 24.97 13.66
CA LYS A 16 -8.86 24.00 14.75
C LYS A 16 -7.87 22.85 14.64
N ARG A 17 -6.80 22.92 15.42
CA ARG A 17 -5.76 21.88 15.42
C ARG A 17 -6.22 20.56 16.04
N PHE A 18 -6.23 19.50 15.23
CA PHE A 18 -6.43 18.14 15.72
C PHE A 18 -5.16 17.64 16.44
N ALA A 19 -5.18 17.65 17.77
CA ALA A 19 -4.14 17.02 18.57
C ALA A 19 -4.30 15.49 18.56
N ARG A 20 -3.52 14.81 17.72
CA ARG A 20 -3.47 13.34 17.73
C ARG A 20 -2.77 12.88 19.02
N LYS A 21 -3.51 12.30 19.98
CA LYS A 21 -2.91 11.56 21.10
C LYS A 21 -2.04 10.44 20.54
N LYS A 22 -0.73 10.66 20.46
CA LYS A 22 0.25 9.58 20.24
C LYS A 22 0.23 8.70 21.48
N GLY A 23 -0.57 7.63 21.47
CA GLY A 23 -0.34 6.52 22.38
C GLY A 23 1.10 6.06 22.16
N LYS A 24 1.92 6.11 23.22
CA LYS A 24 3.30 5.58 23.22
C LYS A 24 3.20 4.07 23.02
N ARG A 25 3.07 3.61 21.78
CA ARG A 25 3.37 2.23 21.43
C ARG A 25 4.89 2.16 21.46
N GLN A 26 5.45 1.60 22.55
CA GLN A 26 6.87 1.24 22.58
C GLN A 26 7.13 0.38 21.35
N LEU A 27 7.82 0.94 20.35
CA LEU A 27 8.47 0.12 19.34
C LEU A 27 9.56 -0.62 20.10
N GLN A 28 9.26 -1.85 20.53
CA GLN A 28 10.30 -2.79 20.88
C GLN A 28 11.15 -2.95 19.63
N SER A 29 12.41 -2.52 19.71
CA SER A 29 13.42 -2.79 18.71
C SER A 29 13.56 -4.30 18.61
N THR A 30 12.82 -4.90 17.67
CA THR A 30 13.05 -6.29 17.30
C THR A 30 14.42 -6.29 16.65
N LYS A 31 15.42 -6.89 17.32
CA LYS A 31 16.72 -7.20 16.70
C LYS A 31 16.42 -7.81 15.33
N SER A 32 16.78 -7.08 14.26
CA SER A 32 16.65 -7.58 12.90
C SER A 32 17.46 -8.87 12.82
N LYS A 33 16.77 -10.02 12.74
CA LYS A 33 17.43 -11.26 12.37
C LYS A 33 17.96 -11.01 10.96
N LYS A 34 19.29 -11.10 10.78
CA LYS A 34 19.92 -11.07 9.46
C LYS A 34 19.31 -12.21 8.65
N GLN A 35 18.29 -11.91 7.85
CA GLN A 35 17.77 -12.87 6.89
C GLN A 35 18.84 -13.08 5.80
N PRO A 36 18.97 -14.30 5.27
CA PRO A 36 19.79 -14.53 4.08
C PRO A 36 19.33 -13.58 2.97
N THR A 37 20.23 -12.72 2.51
CA THR A 37 19.94 -11.81 1.40
C THR A 37 19.99 -12.61 0.11
N LEU A 38 18.84 -13.01 -0.44
CA LEU A 38 18.77 -13.59 -1.77
C LEU A 38 19.07 -12.50 -2.80
N ARG A 39 20.15 -12.66 -3.56
CA ARG A 39 20.51 -11.76 -4.67
C ARG A 39 20.66 -12.56 -5.98
N PRO A 40 19.55 -13.00 -6.59
CA PRO A 40 19.59 -13.85 -7.79
C PRO A 40 20.33 -13.23 -8.97
N LEU A 41 20.33 -11.89 -9.07
CA LEU A 41 20.96 -11.15 -10.16
C LEU A 41 22.45 -10.85 -9.90
N ASP A 42 22.85 -10.71 -8.63
CA ASP A 42 24.22 -10.30 -8.27
C ASP A 42 25.12 -11.50 -7.91
N THR A 43 24.54 -12.69 -7.74
CA THR A 43 25.27 -13.88 -7.32
C THR A 43 25.56 -14.76 -8.55
N GLU A 44 26.80 -14.75 -9.01
CA GLU A 44 27.25 -15.69 -10.05
C GLU A 44 26.99 -17.13 -9.59
N GLY A 45 26.28 -17.91 -10.42
CA GLY A 45 25.90 -19.29 -10.11
C GLY A 45 24.62 -19.45 -9.27
N PHE A 46 23.85 -18.39 -9.04
CA PHE A 46 22.53 -18.53 -8.42
C PHE A 46 21.64 -19.48 -9.23
N THR A 47 21.15 -20.52 -8.57
CA THR A 47 20.19 -21.46 -9.14
C THR A 47 18.98 -21.61 -8.22
N TRP A 48 17.80 -21.69 -8.83
CA TRP A 48 16.59 -22.03 -8.10
C TRP A 48 16.67 -23.48 -7.58
N PRO A 49 16.03 -23.78 -6.45
CA PRO A 49 16.08 -25.10 -5.82
C PRO A 49 15.86 -26.26 -6.79
N THR A 50 16.80 -27.20 -6.80
CA THR A 50 16.74 -28.43 -7.61
C THR A 50 16.44 -29.65 -6.72
N LEU A 51 16.00 -30.75 -7.35
CA LEU A 51 15.81 -32.01 -6.63
C LEU A 51 17.12 -32.56 -6.05
N ASP A 52 18.25 -32.33 -6.72
CA ASP A 52 19.56 -32.74 -6.23
C ASP A 52 19.99 -31.94 -5.00
N GLU A 53 19.73 -30.64 -4.98
CA GLU A 53 19.97 -29.79 -3.81
C GLU A 53 19.08 -30.20 -2.62
N LEU A 54 17.81 -30.50 -2.88
CA LEU A 54 16.89 -31.04 -1.86
C LEU A 54 17.43 -32.35 -1.28
N ARG A 55 17.91 -33.25 -2.14
CA ARG A 55 18.51 -34.52 -1.72
C ARG A 55 19.76 -34.31 -0.86
N ALA A 56 20.68 -33.45 -1.28
CA ALA A 56 21.89 -33.13 -0.54
C ALA A 56 21.57 -32.52 0.83
N SER A 57 20.62 -31.58 0.87
CA SER A 57 20.14 -30.95 2.10
C SER A 57 19.54 -31.95 3.08
N GLN A 58 18.77 -32.91 2.58
CA GLN A 58 18.16 -33.97 3.39
C GLN A 58 19.20 -34.94 3.97
N GLN A 59 20.26 -35.26 3.23
CA GLN A 59 21.32 -36.18 3.69
C GLN A 59 22.12 -35.62 4.87
N GLN A 60 22.22 -34.30 4.98
CA GLN A 60 22.94 -33.61 6.06
C GLN A 60 22.10 -33.45 7.34
N GLN A 61 20.84 -33.89 7.34
CA GLN A 61 19.89 -33.64 8.41
C GLN A 61 19.26 -34.94 8.91
N GLN A 62 18.88 -34.99 10.18
CA GLN A 62 18.22 -36.16 10.74
C GLN A 62 16.78 -36.25 10.22
N ALA A 63 16.47 -37.35 9.54
CA ALA A 63 15.16 -37.57 8.94
C ALA A 63 14.08 -37.77 10.02
N PRO A 64 12.87 -37.19 9.84
CA PRO A 64 11.75 -37.41 10.75
C PRO A 64 11.19 -38.84 10.63
N ALA A 65 10.38 -39.25 11.61
CA ALA A 65 9.69 -40.53 11.58
C ALA A 65 8.68 -40.59 10.40
N GLY A 66 8.52 -41.77 9.79
CA GLY A 66 7.57 -41.98 8.68
C GLY A 66 8.08 -41.52 7.31
N VAL A 67 9.38 -41.29 7.16
CA VAL A 67 9.99 -40.90 5.89
C VAL A 67 10.13 -42.10 4.95
N VAL A 68 9.73 -41.91 3.70
CA VAL A 68 9.93 -42.86 2.61
C VAL A 68 10.88 -42.26 1.58
N ARG A 69 11.85 -43.06 1.10
CA ARG A 69 12.75 -42.66 0.01
C ARG A 69 12.13 -43.06 -1.32
N ASP A 70 11.93 -42.08 -2.19
CA ASP A 70 11.33 -42.27 -3.52
C ASP A 70 12.38 -42.66 -4.59
N LYS A 71 11.94 -42.96 -5.82
CA LYS A 71 12.78 -43.29 -6.98
C LYS A 71 13.84 -42.22 -7.27
N ASP A 72 13.48 -40.96 -7.05
CA ASP A 72 14.38 -39.80 -7.23
C ASP A 72 15.38 -39.63 -6.08
N LYS A 73 15.41 -40.60 -5.14
CA LYS A 73 16.24 -40.65 -3.92
C LYS A 73 15.97 -39.52 -2.92
N VAL A 74 14.93 -38.71 -3.16
CA VAL A 74 14.44 -37.67 -2.26
C VAL A 74 13.59 -38.31 -1.16
N LEU A 75 13.70 -37.78 0.06
CA LEU A 75 12.93 -38.19 1.22
C LEU A 75 11.56 -37.49 1.22
N ARG A 76 10.50 -38.26 1.42
CA ARG A 76 9.11 -37.79 1.48
C ARG A 76 8.44 -38.14 2.80
N VAL A 77 7.55 -37.27 3.26
CA VAL A 77 6.61 -37.49 4.38
C VAL A 77 5.21 -37.25 3.82
N ASP A 78 4.30 -38.22 3.99
CA ASP A 78 2.93 -38.17 3.43
C ASP A 78 2.89 -37.84 1.93
N GLN A 79 3.74 -38.51 1.13
CA GLN A 79 3.91 -38.28 -0.32
C GLN A 79 4.45 -36.89 -0.72
N ARG A 80 4.81 -36.03 0.23
CA ARG A 80 5.36 -34.69 -0.01
C ARG A 80 6.85 -34.65 0.27
N ILE A 81 7.59 -33.86 -0.52
CA ILE A 81 9.05 -33.72 -0.37
C ILE A 81 9.35 -33.06 0.97
N TRP A 82 10.10 -33.75 1.83
CA TRP A 82 10.49 -33.20 3.12
C TRP A 82 11.53 -32.10 2.98
N VAL A 83 11.28 -30.92 3.57
CA VAL A 83 12.26 -29.84 3.62
C VAL A 83 12.74 -29.70 5.07
N PRO A 84 14.04 -29.89 5.35
CA PRO A 84 14.55 -29.78 6.72
C PRO A 84 14.40 -28.37 7.28
N ARG A 85 14.02 -28.26 8.57
CA ARG A 85 13.85 -26.97 9.26
C ARG A 85 15.10 -26.10 9.28
N ALA A 86 16.28 -26.72 9.31
CA ALA A 86 17.56 -26.03 9.32
C ALA A 86 17.87 -25.32 7.98
N CYS A 87 17.26 -25.76 6.88
CA CYS A 87 17.48 -25.24 5.54
C CYS A 87 16.62 -23.99 5.29
N VAL A 88 16.89 -22.92 6.04
CA VAL A 88 16.14 -21.66 5.96
C VAL A 88 16.26 -20.97 4.60
N ASP A 89 17.45 -21.01 3.99
CA ASP A 89 17.70 -20.44 2.65
C ASP A 89 16.87 -21.14 1.57
N LEU A 90 16.90 -22.47 1.56
CA LEU A 90 16.10 -23.30 0.66
C LEU A 90 14.60 -23.02 0.84
N THR A 91 14.14 -22.96 2.09
CA THR A 91 12.75 -22.62 2.42
C THR A 91 12.38 -21.22 1.92
N GLN A 92 13.28 -20.24 2.06
CA GLN A 92 13.08 -18.88 1.57
C GLN A 92 12.98 -18.84 0.04
N ARG A 93 13.85 -19.54 -0.70
CA ARG A 93 13.77 -19.63 -2.17
C ARG A 93 12.49 -20.31 -2.65
N LEU A 94 12.06 -21.38 -1.99
CA LEU A 94 10.75 -22.00 -2.26
C LEU A 94 9.59 -21.04 -2.00
N CYS A 95 9.69 -20.24 -0.94
CA CYS A 95 8.71 -19.20 -0.65
C CYS A 95 8.66 -18.14 -1.76
N VAL A 96 9.80 -17.68 -2.26
CA VAL A 96 9.87 -16.72 -3.39
C VAL A 96 9.19 -17.30 -4.64
N ILE A 97 9.45 -18.56 -4.99
CA ILE A 97 8.81 -19.23 -6.13
C ILE A 97 7.29 -19.29 -5.96
N ALA A 98 6.84 -19.67 -4.77
CA ALA A 98 5.40 -19.77 -4.48
C ALA A 98 4.72 -18.40 -4.32
N HIS A 99 5.49 -17.32 -4.13
CA HIS A 99 4.98 -16.06 -3.65
C HIS A 99 4.00 -15.40 -4.62
N CYS A 100 4.33 -15.29 -5.91
CA CYS A 100 3.49 -14.77 -7.03
C CYS A 100 2.46 -13.65 -6.66
N HIS A 101 2.74 -12.83 -5.65
CA HIS A 101 1.79 -11.99 -4.90
C HIS A 101 0.38 -12.58 -4.71
N ARG A 102 0.30 -13.92 -4.58
CA ARG A 102 -0.94 -14.63 -4.26
C ARG A 102 -1.11 -14.55 -2.76
N GLY A 103 -2.33 -14.29 -2.29
CA GLY A 103 -2.62 -14.17 -0.85
C GLY A 103 -2.09 -15.35 -0.04
N GLU A 104 -1.82 -15.13 1.25
CA GLU A 104 -1.12 -16.06 2.15
C GLU A 104 -1.64 -17.51 2.04
N GLN A 105 -2.96 -17.68 2.05
CA GLN A 105 -3.60 -18.98 2.00
C GLN A 105 -3.34 -19.73 0.67
N ALA A 106 -3.25 -19.01 -0.44
CA ALA A 106 -2.93 -19.61 -1.75
C ALA A 106 -1.50 -20.15 -1.77
N MET A 107 -0.56 -19.41 -1.18
CA MET A 107 0.83 -19.82 -1.04
C MET A 107 0.97 -21.05 -0.13
N VAL A 108 0.28 -21.07 1.02
CA VAL A 108 0.21 -22.25 1.91
C VAL A 108 -0.33 -23.46 1.15
N ASN A 109 -1.42 -23.31 0.40
CA ASN A 109 -2.03 -24.40 -0.35
C ASN A 109 -1.10 -24.94 -1.44
N HIS A 110 -0.37 -24.07 -2.14
CA HIS A 110 0.58 -24.47 -3.17
C HIS A 110 1.76 -25.24 -2.58
N LEU A 111 2.42 -24.68 -1.56
CA LEU A 111 3.57 -25.32 -0.91
C LEU A 111 3.18 -26.64 -0.25
N ARG A 112 2.01 -26.71 0.40
CA ARG A 112 1.53 -27.92 1.07
C ARG A 112 1.21 -29.07 0.10
N ARG A 113 0.94 -28.80 -1.18
CA ARG A 113 0.72 -29.86 -2.18
C ARG A 113 2.01 -30.62 -2.51
N VAL A 114 3.15 -29.94 -2.47
CA VAL A 114 4.43 -30.48 -2.96
C VAL A 114 5.39 -30.80 -1.81
N PHE A 115 5.44 -29.96 -0.78
CA PHE A 115 6.45 -29.99 0.28
C PHE A 115 5.86 -30.26 1.66
N HIS A 116 6.62 -31.01 2.46
CA HIS A 116 6.43 -31.13 3.90
C HIS A 116 7.43 -30.19 4.59
N ILE A 117 6.98 -28.95 4.85
CA ILE A 117 7.69 -27.93 5.61
C ILE A 117 7.04 -27.83 6.99
N ALA A 118 7.83 -27.94 8.05
CA ALA A 118 7.29 -27.80 9.39
C ALA A 118 6.85 -26.36 9.67
N ASP A 119 5.69 -26.22 10.31
CA ASP A 119 5.10 -24.92 10.64
C ASP A 119 4.93 -23.99 9.41
N LEU A 120 4.52 -24.59 8.28
CA LEU A 120 4.39 -23.91 6.99
C LEU A 120 3.57 -22.61 7.06
N ARG A 121 2.51 -22.56 7.87
CA ARG A 121 1.70 -21.34 8.01
C ARG A 121 2.51 -20.19 8.59
N ASN A 122 3.25 -20.42 9.68
CA ASN A 122 4.07 -19.37 10.28
C ASN A 122 5.25 -18.98 9.38
N VAL A 123 5.82 -19.93 8.64
CA VAL A 123 6.86 -19.65 7.62
C VAL A 123 6.32 -18.73 6.53
N VAL A 124 5.15 -19.05 5.97
CA VAL A 124 4.52 -18.25 4.91
C VAL A 124 4.09 -16.89 5.44
N HIS A 125 3.44 -16.83 6.61
CA HIS A 125 3.05 -15.57 7.25
C HIS A 125 4.27 -14.66 7.49
N ALA A 126 5.36 -15.22 8.06
CA ALA A 126 6.60 -14.47 8.27
C ALA A 126 7.16 -13.94 6.95
N PHE A 127 7.18 -14.77 5.90
CA PHE A 127 7.65 -14.36 4.58
C PHE A 127 6.77 -13.24 3.98
N VAL A 128 5.45 -13.42 3.93
CA VAL A 128 4.50 -12.44 3.38
C VAL A 128 4.55 -11.11 4.15
N SER A 129 4.70 -11.16 5.48
CA SER A 129 4.81 -9.96 6.33
C SER A 129 6.03 -9.08 6.01
N THR A 130 7.07 -9.66 5.39
CA THR A 130 8.27 -8.93 4.93
C THR A 130 8.14 -8.41 3.50
N CYS A 131 7.11 -8.83 2.75
CA CYS A 131 6.91 -8.36 1.38
C CYS A 131 6.30 -6.96 1.36
N MET A 132 7.03 -5.99 0.83
CA MET A 132 6.58 -4.62 0.66
C MET A 132 5.48 -4.47 -0.41
N LEU A 133 5.36 -5.43 -1.33
CA LEU A 133 4.40 -5.38 -2.43
C LEU A 133 3.03 -5.95 -2.04
N CYS A 134 2.97 -6.91 -1.11
CA CYS A 134 1.70 -7.48 -0.65
C CYS A 134 0.69 -6.44 -0.14
N PRO A 135 1.09 -5.44 0.69
CA PRO A 135 0.20 -4.35 1.09
C PRO A 135 -0.40 -3.55 -0.07
N HIS A 136 0.34 -3.42 -1.18
CA HIS A 136 -0.11 -2.68 -2.36
C HIS A 136 -1.11 -3.46 -3.20
N VAL A 137 -0.92 -4.78 -3.34
CA VAL A 137 -1.73 -5.65 -4.21
C VAL A 137 -2.98 -6.16 -3.49
N GLU A 138 -2.88 -6.51 -2.20
CA GLU A 138 -3.97 -7.13 -1.45
C GLU A 138 -5.05 -6.13 -1.00
N GLY A 139 -4.78 -4.82 -1.12
CA GLY A 139 -5.72 -3.79 -0.65
C GLY A 139 -5.98 -3.95 0.84
N GLY A 140 -4.91 -3.98 1.64
CA GLY A 140 -5.00 -4.15 3.09
C GLY A 140 -5.90 -3.09 3.76
N LYS A 141 -6.13 -3.23 5.07
CA LYS A 141 -6.95 -2.29 5.85
C LYS A 141 -6.53 -0.84 5.57
N MET A 142 -7.29 -0.16 4.72
CA MET A 142 -7.00 1.22 4.32
C MET A 142 -7.27 2.13 5.51
N ILE A 143 -6.22 2.45 6.25
CA ILE A 143 -6.30 3.47 7.28
C ILE A 143 -6.32 4.81 6.54
N ARG A 144 -7.51 5.39 6.36
CA ARG A 144 -7.63 6.74 5.81
C ARG A 144 -6.78 7.69 6.64
N ARG A 145 -6.03 8.56 5.95
CA ARG A 145 -5.38 9.68 6.63
C ARG A 145 -6.48 10.45 7.37
N PRO A 146 -6.28 10.80 8.65
CA PRO A 146 -7.23 11.69 9.33
C PRO A 146 -7.46 12.93 8.49
N TRP A 147 -8.71 13.38 8.40
CA TRP A 147 -9.05 14.63 7.73
C TRP A 147 -8.23 15.77 8.32
N SER A 148 -7.84 16.71 7.46
CA SER A 148 -7.18 17.95 7.91
C SER A 148 -8.15 18.83 8.67
N GLU A 149 -7.62 19.89 9.27
CA GLU A 149 -8.38 20.92 9.95
C GLU A 149 -9.32 21.61 8.95
N THR A 150 -10.57 21.84 9.33
CA THR A 150 -11.49 22.68 8.57
C THR A 150 -11.14 24.14 8.82
N ILE A 151 -11.03 24.92 7.75
CA ILE A 151 -10.89 26.38 7.83
C ILE A 151 -12.26 26.94 8.20
N GLU A 152 -12.35 27.68 9.31
CA GLU A 152 -13.56 28.34 9.77
C GLU A 152 -13.38 29.86 9.73
N CYS A 153 -14.36 30.57 9.15
CA CYS A 153 -14.37 32.03 9.07
C CYS A 153 -15.81 32.57 9.10
N ASN A 154 -16.08 33.50 10.03
CA ASN A 154 -17.41 34.11 10.18
C ASN A 154 -17.46 35.54 9.60
N GLU A 155 -16.39 35.98 8.93
CA GLU A 155 -16.30 37.30 8.34
C GLU A 155 -16.62 37.24 6.86
N ARG A 156 -17.40 38.22 6.39
CA ARG A 156 -17.65 38.41 4.95
C ARG A 156 -16.32 38.60 4.21
N ASN A 157 -16.16 37.89 3.10
CA ASN A 157 -14.96 37.91 2.25
C ASN A 157 -13.69 37.49 3.00
N GLY A 158 -13.80 36.79 4.13
CA GLY A 158 -12.64 36.32 4.89
C GLY A 158 -12.03 35.04 4.31
N VAL A 159 -12.83 34.16 3.73
CA VAL A 159 -12.39 32.96 3.01
C VAL A 159 -13.29 32.74 1.80
N LEU A 160 -12.69 32.68 0.61
CA LEU A 160 -13.36 32.36 -0.64
C LEU A 160 -13.08 30.90 -1.03
N HIS A 161 -14.14 30.11 -1.16
CA HIS A 161 -14.08 28.79 -1.79
C HIS A 161 -14.44 28.95 -3.26
N TRP A 162 -13.63 28.41 -4.15
CA TRP A 162 -13.95 28.42 -5.57
C TRP A 162 -13.49 27.14 -6.25
N ASP A 163 -14.29 26.69 -7.21
CA ASP A 163 -13.97 25.54 -8.05
C ASP A 163 -14.79 25.58 -9.34
N PHE A 164 -14.35 24.85 -10.36
CA PHE A 164 -15.10 24.65 -11.59
C PHE A 164 -16.01 23.44 -11.50
N LEU A 165 -17.27 23.63 -11.88
CA LEU A 165 -18.24 22.57 -12.11
C LEU A 165 -18.40 22.37 -13.62
N SER A 166 -18.13 21.16 -14.12
CA SER A 166 -18.48 20.80 -15.49
C SER A 166 -19.96 20.48 -15.58
N LEU A 167 -20.67 21.16 -16.49
CA LEU A 167 -22.09 20.90 -16.78
C LEU A 167 -22.30 19.95 -17.96
N GLY A 168 -21.23 19.53 -18.63
CA GLY A 168 -21.31 18.74 -19.86
C GLY A 168 -21.68 19.60 -21.08
N GLU A 169 -22.23 18.97 -22.11
CA GLU A 169 -22.65 19.64 -23.33
C GLU A 169 -23.87 20.54 -23.07
N SER A 170 -23.83 21.76 -23.56
CA SER A 170 -24.90 22.74 -23.46
C SER A 170 -25.21 23.35 -24.83
N PHE A 171 -26.21 24.24 -24.89
CA PHE A 171 -26.46 25.04 -26.09
C PHE A 171 -25.40 26.14 -26.20
N GLY A 172 -24.22 25.81 -26.76
CA GLY A 172 -23.11 26.71 -26.98
C GLY A 172 -21.75 26.10 -26.60
N ASP A 173 -20.72 26.93 -26.57
CA ASP A 173 -19.35 26.52 -26.24
C ASP A 173 -19.11 26.42 -24.72
N SER A 174 -20.02 26.97 -23.92
CA SER A 174 -19.92 26.99 -22.46
C SER A 174 -20.22 25.64 -21.83
N LYS A 175 -19.22 25.08 -21.14
CA LYS A 175 -19.29 23.74 -20.53
C LYS A 175 -19.00 23.74 -19.03
N TYR A 176 -18.63 24.89 -18.49
CA TYR A 176 -18.18 25.04 -17.11
C TYR A 176 -18.90 26.18 -16.41
N LEU A 177 -19.13 26.01 -15.10
CA LEU A 177 -19.46 27.07 -14.17
C LEU A 177 -18.31 27.21 -13.18
N LEU A 178 -17.73 28.39 -13.08
CA LEU A 178 -16.92 28.75 -11.94
C LEU A 178 -17.85 29.14 -10.79
N VAL A 179 -17.80 28.38 -9.71
CA VAL A 179 -18.58 28.63 -8.49
C VAL A 179 -17.68 29.40 -7.53
N LEU A 180 -18.07 30.62 -7.16
CA LEU A 180 -17.41 31.43 -6.13
C LEU A 180 -18.31 31.48 -4.91
N LYS A 181 -17.82 31.03 -3.75
CA LYS A 181 -18.59 31.01 -2.50
C LYS A 181 -17.82 31.68 -1.36
N ASP A 182 -18.43 32.71 -0.78
CA ASP A 182 -17.96 33.25 0.50
C ASP A 182 -18.22 32.23 1.62
N HIS A 183 -17.21 31.93 2.42
CA HIS A 183 -17.34 30.97 3.51
C HIS A 183 -18.26 31.50 4.63
N GLY A 184 -18.09 32.76 5.04
CA GLY A 184 -18.77 33.33 6.21
C GLY A 184 -20.24 33.68 5.98
N THR A 185 -20.58 34.25 4.83
CA THR A 185 -21.97 34.63 4.50
C THR A 185 -22.68 33.62 3.63
N HIS A 186 -21.99 32.60 3.12
CA HIS A 186 -22.51 31.64 2.13
C HIS A 186 -23.06 32.29 0.85
N PHE A 187 -22.60 33.51 0.52
CA PHE A 187 -22.95 34.15 -0.73
C PHE A 187 -22.26 33.42 -1.88
N CYS A 188 -23.02 33.11 -2.94
CA CYS A 188 -22.53 32.37 -4.10
C CYS A 188 -22.71 33.18 -5.38
N GLU A 189 -21.68 33.20 -6.22
CA GLU A 189 -21.72 33.72 -7.59
C GLU A 189 -21.33 32.62 -8.56
N LEU A 190 -22.01 32.57 -9.70
CA LEU A 190 -21.80 31.57 -10.74
C LEU A 190 -21.37 32.29 -12.01
N VAL A 191 -20.17 31.98 -12.50
CA VAL A 191 -19.63 32.55 -13.74
C VAL A 191 -19.57 31.47 -14.80
N VAL A 192 -20.22 31.72 -15.93
CA VAL A 192 -20.23 30.80 -17.09
C VAL A 192 -18.89 30.89 -17.80
N GLY A 193 -18.33 29.72 -18.18
CA GLY A 193 -17.07 29.65 -18.90
C GLY A 193 -17.03 28.51 -19.93
N ASP A 194 -16.30 28.78 -21.01
CA ASP A 194 -16.04 27.82 -22.09
C ASP A 194 -14.91 26.84 -21.71
N ALA A 195 -14.02 27.26 -20.80
CA ALA A 195 -12.91 26.46 -20.28
C ALA A 195 -12.76 26.61 -18.76
N ALA A 196 -12.28 25.55 -18.11
CA ALA A 196 -11.86 25.55 -16.71
C ALA A 196 -10.38 25.94 -16.60
N ASP A 197 -10.08 27.21 -16.90
CA ASP A 197 -8.72 27.73 -16.91
C ASP A 197 -8.50 28.90 -15.94
N SER A 198 -7.22 29.24 -15.76
CA SER A 198 -6.80 30.34 -14.89
C SER A 198 -7.25 31.71 -15.38
N ALA A 199 -7.47 31.89 -16.69
CA ALA A 199 -7.86 33.19 -17.24
C ALA A 199 -9.30 33.52 -16.83
N VAL A 200 -10.21 32.56 -16.99
CA VAL A 200 -11.60 32.66 -16.52
C VAL A 200 -11.65 32.88 -15.01
N ALA A 201 -10.88 32.11 -14.23
CA ALA A 201 -10.83 32.26 -12.78
C ALA A 201 -10.29 33.64 -12.34
N THR A 202 -9.21 34.11 -12.97
CA THR A 202 -8.61 35.41 -12.63
C THR A 202 -9.56 36.56 -12.98
N ALA A 203 -10.17 36.53 -14.15
CA ALA A 203 -11.14 37.54 -14.56
C ALA A 203 -12.32 37.61 -13.59
N ALA A 204 -12.92 36.45 -13.27
CA ALA A 204 -14.07 36.38 -12.36
C ALA A 204 -13.77 36.80 -10.91
N ILE A 205 -12.56 36.50 -10.41
CA ILE A 205 -12.18 36.87 -9.04
C ILE A 205 -11.82 38.36 -8.96
N LEU A 206 -11.25 38.95 -10.01
CA LEU A 206 -10.79 40.34 -10.03
C LEU A 206 -11.85 41.36 -10.44
N ASP A 207 -13.00 40.91 -10.97
CA ASP A 207 -14.18 41.74 -11.26
C ASP A 207 -14.83 42.32 -9.98
#